data_AF-A0A377Z5W1-F1
#
_entry.id   AF-A0A377Z5W1-F1
#
_cell.length_a   1.000
_cell.length_b   1.000
_cell.length_c   1.000
_cell.angle_alpha   90.00
_cell.angle_beta   90.00
_cell.angle_gamma   90.00
#
_symmetry.space_group_name_H-M   'P 1'
#
loop_
_entity.id
_entity.type
_entity.pdbx_description
1 polymer ?
#
loop_
_entity_poly.entity_id
_entity_poly.type
_entity_poly.pdbx_seq_one_letter_code
_entity_poly.pdbx_strand_id
1 'polypeptide(L)'
;MQFNDSPEAVTVETLEIMQKANERSGCTSFLPTLITSSDDLMKQGVRVMREYLQKHPNQALGLHLEGPWLNIVKKGTHNPDYVRKPDAALVDFLCDNADVITKVTLAPERVEPEVIRKLVAAGIVVSAGHSNATLKEAKVGFRAGITFATHLYNAMPYITGREPGLAGAIFDEPDVYCGIIVDGMHVDYANVRNAKRLKGDKLCLVTDATAPAGRILTSSFLPGKQYTTAMGCA
;
A
#
# COMPACT_ATOMS: atom_id res chain seq x y z
N MET A 1 2.90 -2.28 -7.40
CA MET A 1 2.13 -2.56 -8.63
C MET A 1 0.94 -3.42 -8.23
N GLN A 2 -0.27 -2.99 -8.54
CA GLN A 2 -1.51 -3.71 -8.19
C GLN A 2 -1.76 -4.86 -9.16
N PHE A 3 -2.30 -5.99 -8.68
CA PHE A 3 -2.48 -7.20 -9.52
C PHE A 3 -3.77 -7.99 -9.28
N ASN A 4 -4.74 -7.41 -8.58
CA ASN A 4 -6.02 -8.04 -8.26
C ASN A 4 -7.22 -7.33 -8.90
N ASP A 5 -7.06 -6.81 -10.12
CA ASP A 5 -8.14 -6.22 -10.92
C ASP A 5 -9.26 -7.23 -11.22
N SER A 6 -8.90 -8.52 -11.29
CA SER A 6 -9.82 -9.65 -11.27
C SER A 6 -9.23 -10.82 -10.47
N PRO A 7 -10.07 -11.73 -9.93
CA PRO A 7 -9.58 -12.92 -9.22
C PRO A 7 -8.65 -13.81 -10.06
N GLU A 8 -8.89 -13.87 -11.37
CA GLU A 8 -8.11 -14.65 -12.34
C GLU A 8 -6.74 -14.03 -12.61
N ALA A 9 -6.56 -12.74 -12.32
CA ALA A 9 -5.27 -12.07 -12.44
C ALA A 9 -4.31 -12.40 -11.28
N VAL A 10 -4.80 -12.95 -10.17
CA VAL A 10 -3.97 -13.29 -9.00
C VAL A 10 -3.33 -14.67 -9.23
N THR A 11 -2.24 -14.68 -10.00
CA THR A 11 -1.49 -15.88 -10.40
C THR A 11 0.02 -15.65 -10.41
N VAL A 12 0.81 -16.73 -10.41
CA VAL A 12 2.28 -16.66 -10.53
C VAL A 12 2.71 -16.04 -11.86
N GLU A 13 2.02 -16.38 -12.95
CA GLU A 13 2.29 -15.83 -14.28
C GLU A 13 2.14 -14.30 -14.30
N THR A 14 1.12 -13.76 -13.63
CA THR A 14 0.95 -12.31 -13.50
C THR A 14 2.16 -11.67 -12.82
N LEU A 15 2.67 -12.26 -11.74
CA LEU A 15 3.86 -11.75 -11.05
C LEU A 15 5.11 -11.77 -11.95
N GLU A 16 5.29 -12.82 -12.75
CA GLU A 16 6.37 -12.92 -13.73
C GLU A 16 6.26 -11.87 -14.84
N ILE A 17 5.04 -11.60 -15.31
CA ILE A 17 4.77 -10.52 -16.29
C ILE A 17 5.11 -9.15 -15.67
N MET A 18 4.69 -8.90 -14.42
CA MET A 18 4.97 -7.66 -13.71
C MET A 18 6.48 -7.46 -13.52
N GLN A 19 7.22 -8.50 -13.13
CA GLN A 19 8.68 -8.44 -13.00
C GLN A 19 9.34 -8.04 -14.32
N LYS A 20 9.01 -8.72 -15.43
CA LYS A 20 9.56 -8.40 -16.76
C LYS A 20 9.21 -6.99 -17.23
N ALA A 21 8.05 -6.47 -16.82
CA ALA A 21 7.65 -5.09 -17.12
C ALA A 21 8.47 -4.08 -16.29
N ASN A 22 8.62 -4.33 -14.99
CA ASN A 22 9.40 -3.51 -14.06
C ASN A 22 10.88 -3.39 -14.47
N GLU A 23 11.47 -4.49 -14.97
CA GLU A 23 12.86 -4.51 -15.42
C GLU A 23 13.11 -3.53 -16.60
N ARG A 24 12.10 -3.24 -17.41
CA ARG A 24 12.20 -2.28 -18.54
C ARG A 24 12.37 -0.84 -18.06
N SER A 25 11.95 -0.52 -16.84
CA SER A 25 12.10 0.79 -16.21
C SER A 25 13.16 0.80 -15.09
N GLY A 26 13.94 -0.29 -14.96
CA GLY A 26 15.03 -0.40 -13.98
C GLY A 26 14.59 -0.81 -12.57
N CYS A 27 13.34 -1.22 -12.39
CA CYS A 27 12.84 -1.76 -11.12
C CYS A 27 13.14 -3.27 -11.05
N THR A 28 14.12 -3.66 -10.24
CA THR A 28 14.59 -5.06 -10.14
C THR A 28 13.86 -5.87 -9.08
N SER A 29 13.31 -5.21 -8.07
CA SER A 29 12.59 -5.83 -6.97
C SER A 29 11.37 -5.00 -6.59
N PHE A 30 10.28 -5.65 -6.22
CA PHE A 30 9.03 -4.96 -5.91
C PHE A 30 8.19 -5.73 -4.89
N LEU A 31 7.15 -5.08 -4.37
CA LEU A 31 6.09 -5.74 -3.62
C LEU A 31 4.84 -5.79 -4.51
N PRO A 32 4.39 -6.97 -4.97
CA PRO A 32 3.07 -7.09 -5.58
C PRO A 32 2.00 -6.68 -4.57
N THR A 33 1.18 -5.71 -4.97
CA THR A 33 0.19 -5.09 -4.11
C THR A 33 -1.19 -5.67 -4.37
N LEU A 34 -1.81 -6.26 -3.36
CA LEU A 34 -3.19 -6.72 -3.41
C LEU A 34 -4.05 -5.74 -2.60
N ILE A 35 -4.94 -5.02 -3.29
CA ILE A 35 -5.82 -4.02 -2.67
C ILE A 35 -7.06 -4.66 -2.03
N THR A 36 -7.77 -3.90 -1.19
CA THR A 36 -9.01 -4.30 -0.49
C THR A 36 -9.94 -5.21 -1.30
N SER A 37 -10.06 -6.46 -0.84
CA SER A 37 -10.82 -7.53 -1.47
C SER A 37 -11.35 -8.53 -0.43
N SER A 38 -11.94 -9.63 -0.89
CA SER A 38 -12.41 -10.73 -0.03
C SER A 38 -11.26 -11.48 0.65
N ASP A 39 -11.55 -12.13 1.77
CA ASP A 39 -10.58 -13.00 2.46
C ASP A 39 -10.04 -14.10 1.53
N ASP A 40 -10.89 -14.67 0.68
CA ASP A 40 -10.49 -15.74 -0.25
C ASP A 40 -9.45 -15.26 -1.26
N LEU A 41 -9.60 -14.03 -1.77
CA LEU A 41 -8.64 -13.45 -2.70
C LEU A 41 -7.32 -13.08 -1.99
N MET A 42 -7.39 -12.60 -0.75
CA MET A 42 -6.20 -12.38 0.08
C MET A 42 -5.45 -13.70 0.33
N LYS A 43 -6.16 -14.76 0.70
CA LYS A 43 -5.60 -16.11 0.87
C LYS A 43 -5.01 -16.66 -0.44
N GLN A 44 -5.64 -16.39 -1.58
CA GLN A 44 -5.09 -16.73 -2.90
C GLN A 44 -3.79 -15.98 -3.17
N GLY A 45 -3.75 -14.67 -2.90
CA GLY A 45 -2.53 -13.87 -3.00
C GLY A 45 -1.38 -14.46 -2.20
N VAL A 46 -1.63 -14.84 -0.93
CA VAL A 46 -0.64 -15.50 -0.06
C VAL A 46 -0.11 -16.79 -0.67
N ARG A 47 -0.99 -17.66 -1.20
CA ARG A 47 -0.57 -18.90 -1.88
C ARG A 47 0.30 -18.62 -3.11
N VAL A 48 -0.12 -17.67 -3.95
CA VAL A 48 0.58 -17.27 -5.18
C VAL A 48 1.96 -16.71 -4.87
N MET A 49 2.06 -15.83 -3.88
CA MET A 49 3.35 -15.26 -3.46
C MET A 49 4.29 -16.35 -2.95
N ARG A 50 3.79 -17.28 -2.14
CA ARG A 50 4.57 -18.41 -1.64
C ARG A 50 5.12 -19.27 -2.77
N GLU A 51 4.32 -19.58 -3.77
CA GLU A 51 4.78 -20.34 -4.94
C GLU A 51 5.83 -19.56 -5.75
N TYR A 52 5.62 -18.25 -5.95
CA TYR A 52 6.56 -17.41 -6.69
C TYR A 52 7.93 -17.34 -6.02
N LEU A 53 7.98 -17.15 -4.69
CA LEU A 53 9.22 -17.04 -3.92
C LEU A 53 10.10 -18.30 -3.98
N GLN A 54 9.51 -19.48 -4.22
CA GLN A 54 10.28 -20.73 -4.36
C GLN A 54 11.17 -20.75 -5.62
N LYS A 55 10.79 -19.97 -6.64
CA LYS A 55 11.44 -20.00 -7.97
C LYS A 55 12.25 -18.73 -8.25
N HIS A 56 11.88 -17.60 -7.63
CA HIS A 56 12.32 -16.26 -8.05
C HIS A 56 12.88 -15.43 -6.88
N PRO A 57 14.06 -15.77 -6.35
CA PRO A 57 14.66 -15.01 -5.24
C PRO A 57 15.01 -13.58 -5.68
N ASN A 58 14.83 -12.62 -4.77
CA ASN A 58 15.20 -11.20 -4.92
C ASN A 58 14.46 -10.41 -6.03
N GLN A 59 13.40 -10.96 -6.61
CA GLN A 59 12.51 -10.25 -7.55
C GLN A 59 11.34 -9.62 -6.77
N ALA A 60 10.14 -10.21 -6.82
CA ALA A 60 9.10 -9.86 -5.85
C ALA A 60 9.51 -10.30 -4.43
N LEU A 61 9.51 -9.37 -3.47
CA LEU A 61 10.08 -9.58 -2.13
C LEU A 61 9.06 -10.03 -1.07
N GLY A 62 7.83 -10.32 -1.50
CA GLY A 62 6.68 -10.62 -0.66
C GLY A 62 5.51 -9.68 -0.93
N LEU A 63 4.36 -9.98 -0.34
CA LEU A 63 3.13 -9.23 -0.58
C LEU A 63 3.12 -7.89 0.13
N HIS A 64 2.51 -6.93 -0.55
CA HIS A 64 1.93 -5.76 0.08
C HIS A 64 0.39 -5.90 0.06
N LEU A 65 -0.22 -6.06 1.23
CA LEU A 65 -1.67 -6.01 1.38
C LEU A 65 -2.11 -4.58 1.68
N GLU A 66 -2.82 -3.93 0.76
CA GLU A 66 -3.31 -2.56 0.94
C GLU A 66 -4.79 -2.55 1.30
N GLY A 67 -5.08 -2.53 2.60
CA GLY A 67 -6.38 -2.84 3.15
C GLY A 67 -6.50 -4.32 3.57
N PRO A 68 -7.70 -4.77 3.97
CA PRO A 68 -9.00 -4.12 3.84
C PRO A 68 -9.38 -3.18 5.00
N TRP A 69 -8.51 -3.04 6.00
CA TRP A 69 -8.79 -2.32 7.24
C TRP A 69 -8.58 -0.81 7.13
N LEU A 70 -9.34 -0.19 6.22
CA LEU A 70 -9.21 1.20 5.82
C LEU A 70 -10.36 2.06 6.37
N ASN A 71 -10.25 3.38 6.20
CA ASN A 71 -11.35 4.30 6.45
C ASN A 71 -12.15 4.54 5.17
N ILE A 72 -13.47 4.28 5.21
CA ILE A 72 -14.36 4.43 4.07
C ILE A 72 -14.36 5.85 3.47
N VAL A 73 -14.18 6.89 4.32
CA VAL A 73 -14.08 8.29 3.90
C VAL A 73 -12.86 8.53 3.02
N LYS A 74 -11.81 7.72 3.20
CA LYS A 74 -10.54 7.80 2.49
C LYS A 74 -10.30 6.56 1.62
N LYS A 75 -11.36 5.89 1.17
CA LYS A 75 -11.27 4.66 0.38
C LYS A 75 -10.55 4.82 -0.97
N GLY A 76 -10.52 6.01 -1.56
CA GLY A 76 -9.97 6.20 -2.91
C GLY A 76 -10.63 5.25 -3.94
N THR A 77 -9.80 4.46 -4.61
CA THR A 77 -10.17 3.43 -5.60
C THR A 77 -10.62 2.10 -4.98
N HIS A 78 -10.43 1.89 -3.68
CA HIS A 78 -10.80 0.64 -3.01
C HIS A 78 -12.31 0.41 -3.07
N ASN A 79 -12.70 -0.85 -3.31
CA ASN A 79 -14.09 -1.27 -3.31
C ASN A 79 -14.67 -1.11 -1.89
N PRO A 80 -15.67 -0.23 -1.67
CA PRO A 80 -16.25 0.02 -0.36
C PRO A 80 -16.85 -1.24 0.28
N ASP A 81 -17.34 -2.20 -0.51
CA ASP A 81 -18.02 -3.40 -0.01
C ASP A 81 -17.08 -4.33 0.75
N TYR A 82 -15.77 -4.22 0.50
CA TYR A 82 -14.75 -5.00 1.19
C TYR A 82 -14.06 -4.21 2.31
N VAL A 83 -14.30 -2.91 2.48
CA VAL A 83 -13.70 -2.15 3.58
C VAL A 83 -14.36 -2.57 4.91
N ARG A 84 -13.57 -3.14 5.81
CA ARG A 84 -14.07 -3.75 7.06
C ARG A 84 -13.11 -3.58 8.22
N LYS A 85 -13.57 -3.82 9.45
CA LYS A 85 -12.69 -3.91 10.63
C LYS A 85 -11.94 -5.25 10.63
N PRO A 86 -10.77 -5.34 11.30
CA PRO A 86 -10.09 -6.61 11.50
C PRO A 86 -10.97 -7.58 12.29
N ASP A 87 -11.00 -8.83 11.84
CA ASP A 87 -11.42 -9.97 12.62
C ASP A 87 -10.20 -10.80 13.03
N ALA A 88 -10.32 -11.55 14.13
CA ALA A 88 -9.19 -12.32 14.66
C ALA A 88 -8.70 -13.41 13.70
N ALA A 89 -9.60 -14.07 12.97
CA ALA A 89 -9.23 -15.19 12.12
C ALA A 89 -8.35 -14.74 10.93
N LEU A 90 -8.69 -13.62 10.30
CA LEU A 90 -7.86 -13.07 9.24
C LEU A 90 -6.53 -12.52 9.79
N VAL A 91 -6.53 -11.83 10.93
CA VAL A 91 -5.29 -11.35 11.56
C VAL A 91 -4.33 -12.50 11.84
N ASP A 92 -4.83 -13.59 12.42
CA ASP A 92 -4.05 -14.77 12.77
C ASP A 92 -3.49 -15.43 11.51
N PHE A 93 -4.32 -15.59 10.48
CA PHE A 93 -3.89 -16.10 9.18
C PHE A 93 -2.75 -15.27 8.57
N LEU A 94 -2.82 -13.93 8.62
CA LEU A 94 -1.73 -13.09 8.11
C LEU A 94 -0.45 -13.25 8.93
N CYS A 95 -0.54 -13.36 10.25
CA CYS A 95 0.62 -13.57 11.12
C CYS A 95 1.30 -14.93 10.86
N ASP A 96 0.51 -15.99 10.69
CA ASP A 96 0.99 -17.34 10.39
C ASP A 96 1.64 -17.45 8.99
N ASN A 97 1.41 -16.46 8.12
CA ASN A 97 1.95 -16.38 6.76
C ASN A 97 2.86 -15.16 6.55
N ALA A 98 3.41 -14.60 7.63
CA ALA A 98 4.27 -13.43 7.57
C ALA A 98 5.55 -13.65 6.74
N ASP A 99 5.96 -14.90 6.54
CA ASP A 99 7.13 -15.25 5.71
C ASP A 99 6.98 -14.86 4.23
N VAL A 100 5.74 -14.63 3.75
CA VAL A 100 5.47 -14.17 2.38
C VAL A 100 4.77 -12.81 2.32
N ILE A 101 4.51 -12.18 3.47
CA ILE A 101 3.84 -10.88 3.58
C ILE A 101 4.82 -9.86 4.12
N THR A 102 5.31 -8.98 3.26
CA THR A 102 6.26 -7.93 3.66
C THR A 102 5.56 -6.78 4.38
N LYS A 103 4.38 -6.37 3.89
CA LYS A 103 3.75 -5.11 4.32
C LYS A 103 2.22 -5.18 4.34
N VAL A 104 1.60 -4.54 5.33
CA VAL A 104 0.16 -4.30 5.39
C VAL A 104 -0.11 -2.80 5.54
N THR A 105 -0.90 -2.20 4.64
CA THR A 105 -1.46 -0.85 4.84
C THR A 105 -2.80 -0.94 5.57
N LEU A 106 -2.98 -0.14 6.62
CA LEU A 106 -4.23 0.00 7.35
C LEU A 106 -4.47 1.46 7.79
N ALA A 107 -5.71 1.76 8.18
CA ALA A 107 -6.06 3.02 8.80
C ALA A 107 -5.95 2.89 10.34
N PRO A 108 -5.01 3.59 11.00
CA PRO A 108 -4.74 3.41 12.43
C PRO A 108 -5.94 3.69 13.33
N GLU A 109 -6.84 4.60 12.94
CA GLU A 109 -8.07 4.90 13.68
C GLU A 109 -9.19 3.85 13.51
N ARG A 110 -8.97 2.85 12.65
CA ARG A 110 -9.93 1.77 12.34
C ARG A 110 -9.51 0.43 12.92
N VAL A 111 -8.34 0.36 13.54
CA VAL A 111 -7.68 -0.87 13.98
C VAL A 111 -7.22 -0.69 15.42
N GLU A 112 -7.54 -1.67 16.28
CA GLU A 112 -7.08 -1.64 17.66
C GLU A 112 -5.54 -1.78 17.73
N PRO A 113 -4.85 -1.05 18.61
CA PRO A 113 -3.38 -1.10 18.74
C PRO A 113 -2.81 -2.50 18.93
N GLU A 114 -3.55 -3.42 19.54
CA GLU A 114 -3.19 -4.82 19.75
C GLU A 114 -3.02 -5.57 18.42
N VAL A 115 -3.86 -5.29 17.42
CA VAL A 115 -3.76 -5.89 16.09
C VAL A 115 -2.49 -5.42 15.39
N ILE A 116 -2.17 -4.13 15.48
CA ILE A 116 -0.93 -3.57 14.93
C ILE A 116 0.28 -4.25 15.57
N ARG A 117 0.32 -4.33 16.92
CA ARG A 117 1.42 -5.00 17.64
C ARG A 117 1.56 -6.47 17.24
N LYS A 118 0.44 -7.17 17.01
CA LYS A 118 0.46 -8.57 16.60
C LYS A 118 1.10 -8.77 15.22
N LEU A 119 0.75 -7.93 14.24
CA LEU A 119 1.35 -7.95 12.90
C LEU A 119 2.85 -7.62 12.95
N VAL A 120 3.23 -6.59 13.71
CA VAL A 120 4.62 -6.18 13.90
C VAL A 120 5.43 -7.30 14.56
N ALA A 121 4.88 -7.96 15.59
CA ALA A 121 5.53 -9.08 16.26
C ALA A 121 5.72 -10.30 15.34
N ALA A 122 4.86 -10.47 14.34
CA ALA A 122 5.01 -11.49 13.30
C ALA A 122 6.07 -11.13 12.23
N GLY A 123 6.63 -9.91 12.26
CA GLY A 123 7.64 -9.45 11.31
C GLY A 123 7.07 -8.70 10.09
N ILE A 124 5.77 -8.37 10.09
CA ILE A 124 5.13 -7.63 9.00
C ILE A 124 5.33 -6.12 9.22
N VAL A 125 5.76 -5.40 8.18
CA VAL A 125 5.79 -3.93 8.20
C VAL A 125 4.36 -3.41 8.15
N VAL A 126 3.93 -2.69 9.19
CA VAL A 126 2.62 -2.03 9.19
C VAL A 126 2.77 -0.59 8.69
N SER A 127 1.93 -0.23 7.72
CA SER A 127 1.90 1.07 7.07
C SER A 127 0.58 1.80 7.33
N ALA A 128 0.64 3.10 7.64
CA ALA A 128 -0.56 3.94 7.74
C ALA A 128 -0.96 4.49 6.35
N GLY A 129 -2.22 4.31 5.96
CA GLY A 129 -2.76 4.83 4.69
C GLY A 129 -4.28 4.69 4.61
N HIS A 130 -4.89 5.37 3.63
CA HIS A 130 -6.36 5.39 3.45
C HIS A 130 -7.12 5.67 4.76
N SER A 131 -6.64 6.68 5.46
CA SER A 131 -6.97 6.97 6.85
C SER A 131 -7.42 8.41 6.99
N ASN A 132 -8.45 8.62 7.78
CA ASN A 132 -8.93 9.93 8.19
C ASN A 132 -8.48 10.27 9.64
N ALA A 133 -7.41 9.63 10.12
CA ALA A 133 -6.92 9.80 11.47
C ALA A 133 -6.56 11.26 11.78
N THR A 134 -6.95 11.68 12.98
CA THR A 134 -6.34 12.83 13.67
C THR A 134 -4.87 12.54 13.98
N LEU A 135 -4.12 13.59 14.33
CA LEU A 135 -2.73 13.43 14.77
C LEU A 135 -2.61 12.48 15.98
N LYS A 136 -3.55 12.56 16.93
CA LYS A 136 -3.55 11.72 18.13
C LYS A 136 -3.74 10.24 17.78
N GLU A 137 -4.70 9.92 16.92
CA GLU A 137 -4.96 8.55 16.47
C GLU A 137 -3.80 7.98 15.66
N ALA A 138 -3.22 8.77 14.74
CA ALA A 138 -2.03 8.37 13.98
C ALA A 138 -0.87 8.02 14.92
N LYS A 139 -0.58 8.86 15.91
CA LYS A 139 0.47 8.60 16.90
C LYS A 139 0.19 7.40 17.81
N VAL A 140 -1.07 7.04 18.05
CA VAL A 140 -1.41 5.77 18.73
C VAL A 140 -0.95 4.59 17.88
N GLY A 141 -1.20 4.62 16.57
CA GLY A 141 -0.72 3.60 15.64
C GLY A 141 0.81 3.53 15.54
N PHE A 142 1.49 4.67 15.48
CA PHE A 142 2.96 4.73 15.46
C PHE A 142 3.57 4.11 16.73
N ARG A 143 3.05 4.46 17.91
CA ARG A 143 3.46 3.83 19.18
C ARG A 143 3.16 2.33 19.25
N ALA A 144 2.18 1.84 18.48
CA ALA A 144 1.88 0.42 18.37
C ALA A 144 2.81 -0.32 17.39
N GLY A 145 3.67 0.41 16.65
CA GLY A 145 4.71 -0.17 15.79
C GLY A 145 4.51 0.07 14.28
N ILE A 146 3.59 0.95 13.88
CA ILE A 146 3.55 1.40 12.48
C ILE A 146 4.85 2.16 12.17
N THR A 147 5.57 1.72 11.13
CA THR A 147 6.88 2.26 10.73
C THR A 147 6.92 2.77 9.29
N PHE A 148 5.82 2.64 8.55
CA PHE A 148 5.69 3.15 7.19
C PHE A 148 4.39 3.96 7.02
N ALA A 149 4.34 4.82 6.02
CA ALA A 149 3.13 5.47 5.54
C ALA A 149 2.99 5.33 4.02
N THR A 150 1.81 4.95 3.56
CA THR A 150 1.54 4.65 2.16
C THR A 150 1.16 5.94 1.41
N HIS A 151 1.78 6.16 0.24
CA HIS A 151 1.55 7.27 -0.72
C HIS A 151 1.20 8.64 -0.10
N LEU A 152 2.09 9.16 0.75
CA LEU A 152 1.99 10.45 1.45
C LEU A 152 1.19 11.51 0.68
N TYR A 153 0.27 12.16 1.41
CA TYR A 153 -0.78 13.09 0.95
C TYR A 153 -2.03 12.42 0.36
N ASN A 154 -1.89 11.33 -0.39
CA ASN A 154 -3.02 10.68 -1.06
C ASN A 154 -3.88 9.92 -0.06
N ALA A 155 -5.21 10.04 -0.19
CA ALA A 155 -6.16 9.42 0.72
C ALA A 155 -5.89 9.68 2.23
N MET A 156 -5.39 10.88 2.55
CA MET A 156 -5.18 11.40 3.91
C MET A 156 -5.99 12.69 4.13
N PRO A 157 -6.28 13.11 5.37
CA PRO A 157 -6.84 14.43 5.64
C PRO A 157 -5.86 15.53 5.23
N TYR A 158 -6.40 16.69 4.84
CA TYR A 158 -5.57 17.88 4.59
C TYR A 158 -4.98 18.39 5.89
N ILE A 159 -3.77 18.95 5.81
CA ILE A 159 -3.13 19.63 6.94
C ILE A 159 -3.80 20.99 7.11
N THR A 160 -4.32 21.26 8.31
CA THR A 160 -4.79 22.59 8.70
C THR A 160 -4.00 23.08 9.91
N GLY A 161 -4.10 24.37 10.25
CA GLY A 161 -3.32 24.96 11.35
C GLY A 161 -3.56 24.34 12.73
N ARG A 162 -4.72 23.73 12.98
CA ARG A 162 -5.05 23.07 14.26
C ARG A 162 -5.17 21.54 14.15
N GLU A 163 -5.46 21.03 12.96
CA GLU A 163 -5.63 19.61 12.70
C GLU A 163 -4.63 19.17 11.62
N PRO A 164 -3.43 18.71 12.00
CA PRO A 164 -2.44 18.23 11.04
C PRO A 164 -2.79 16.87 10.41
N GLY A 165 -3.65 16.10 11.08
CA GLY A 165 -4.06 14.76 10.64
C GLY A 165 -2.90 13.79 10.45
N LEU A 166 -3.13 12.73 9.67
CA LEU A 166 -2.12 11.71 9.39
C LEU A 166 -0.87 12.29 8.68
N ALA A 167 -1.04 13.13 7.65
CA ALA A 167 0.09 13.71 6.92
C ALA A 167 1.00 14.55 7.83
N GLY A 168 0.41 15.37 8.70
CA GLY A 168 1.17 16.12 9.70
C GLY A 168 1.85 15.22 10.73
N ALA A 169 1.19 14.15 11.18
CA ALA A 169 1.78 13.18 12.09
C ALA A 169 3.01 12.47 11.46
N ILE A 170 2.97 12.15 10.17
CA ILE A 170 4.11 11.53 9.45
C ILE A 170 5.31 12.48 9.37
N PHE A 171 5.06 13.79 9.17
CA PHE A 171 6.13 14.79 9.20
C PHE A 171 6.74 14.98 10.57
N ASP A 172 5.92 14.87 11.62
CA ASP A 172 6.34 15.03 13.01
C ASP A 172 6.99 13.77 13.62
N GLU A 173 6.94 12.63 12.91
CA GLU A 173 7.51 11.35 13.38
C GLU A 173 8.78 11.01 12.59
N PRO A 174 9.99 11.26 13.12
CA PRO A 174 11.24 11.15 12.36
C PRO A 174 11.55 9.72 11.90
N ASP A 175 11.12 8.70 12.65
CA ASP A 175 11.49 7.30 12.38
C ASP A 175 10.53 6.58 11.42
N VAL A 176 9.38 7.19 11.09
CA VAL A 176 8.41 6.62 10.14
C VAL A 176 8.86 6.92 8.71
N TYR A 177 9.03 5.86 7.92
CA TYR A 177 9.23 5.95 6.47
C TYR A 177 7.93 6.35 5.76
N CYS A 178 8.01 6.98 4.61
CA CYS A 178 6.83 7.26 3.80
C CYS A 178 7.09 7.10 2.30
N GLY A 179 6.17 6.41 1.62
CA GLY A 179 6.14 6.34 0.17
C GLY A 179 5.54 7.63 -0.40
N ILE A 180 6.08 8.14 -1.50
CA ILE A 180 5.50 9.27 -2.26
C ILE A 180 5.51 8.96 -3.76
N ILE A 181 4.42 9.31 -4.44
CA ILE A 181 4.28 9.18 -5.89
C ILE A 181 4.75 10.50 -6.53
N VAL A 182 5.65 10.42 -7.51
CA VAL A 182 6.33 11.58 -8.12
C VAL A 182 6.08 11.63 -9.63
N ASP A 183 4.82 11.55 -10.03
CA ASP A 183 4.37 11.67 -11.43
C ASP A 183 3.88 13.10 -11.78
N GLY A 184 3.84 14.00 -10.79
CA GLY A 184 3.33 15.37 -10.92
C GLY A 184 1.79 15.47 -10.98
N MET A 185 1.08 14.34 -10.92
CA MET A 185 -0.39 14.28 -10.91
C MET A 185 -0.93 13.97 -9.51
N HIS A 186 -0.33 12.99 -8.83
CA HIS A 186 -0.71 12.62 -7.46
C HIS A 186 -0.28 13.68 -6.45
N VAL A 187 0.93 14.21 -6.62
CA VAL A 187 1.52 15.20 -5.70
C VAL A 187 2.23 16.29 -6.49
N ASP A 188 1.89 17.54 -6.20
CA ASP A 188 2.60 18.70 -6.74
C ASP A 188 4.09 18.66 -6.35
N TYR A 189 4.98 18.95 -7.29
CA TYR A 189 6.43 18.92 -7.06
C TYR A 189 6.91 19.83 -5.92
N ALA A 190 6.18 20.90 -5.59
CA ALA A 190 6.46 21.72 -4.40
C ALA A 190 6.28 20.90 -3.11
N ASN A 191 5.23 20.09 -3.02
CA ASN A 191 4.99 19.21 -1.89
C ASN A 191 6.00 18.06 -1.84
N VAL A 192 6.42 17.51 -2.99
CA VAL A 192 7.52 16.53 -3.04
C VAL A 192 8.82 17.13 -2.47
N ARG A 193 9.18 18.36 -2.88
CA ARG A 193 10.37 19.05 -2.33
C ARG A 193 10.24 19.29 -0.83
N ASN A 194 9.06 19.67 -0.34
CA ASN A 194 8.83 19.88 1.10
C ASN A 194 8.93 18.58 1.89
N ALA A 195 8.30 17.51 1.41
CA ALA A 195 8.41 16.18 2.02
C ALA A 195 9.88 15.72 2.07
N LYS A 196 10.67 15.96 1.02
CA LYS A 196 12.09 15.59 1.01
C LYS A 196 12.89 16.34 2.07
N ARG A 197 12.62 17.63 2.28
CA ARG A 197 13.28 18.43 3.33
C ARG A 197 12.94 17.93 4.74
N LEU A 198 11.68 17.55 4.97
CA LEU A 198 11.20 17.11 6.27
C LEU A 198 11.60 15.67 6.60
N LYS A 199 11.56 14.77 5.61
CA LYS A 199 11.73 13.33 5.82
C LYS A 199 13.12 12.81 5.46
N GLY A 200 13.93 13.56 4.71
CA GLY A 200 15.32 13.20 4.45
C GLY A 200 15.46 11.80 3.82
N ASP A 201 16.09 10.89 4.55
CA ASP A 201 16.33 9.49 4.18
C ASP A 201 15.10 8.57 4.37
N LYS A 202 14.04 9.07 5.00
CA LYS A 202 12.78 8.35 5.23
C LYS A 202 11.75 8.51 4.11
N LEU A 203 12.04 9.32 3.10
CA LEU A 203 11.17 9.48 1.93
C LEU A 203 11.53 8.47 0.83
N CYS A 204 10.62 7.54 0.55
CA CYS A 204 10.78 6.51 -0.47
C CYS A 204 9.94 6.85 -1.71
N LEU A 205 10.54 6.73 -2.91
CA LEU A 205 9.78 6.82 -4.15
C LEU A 205 8.96 5.55 -4.35
N VAL A 206 7.68 5.69 -4.69
CA VAL A 206 6.80 4.59 -5.06
C VAL A 206 6.03 4.97 -6.32
N THR A 207 5.69 3.99 -7.16
CA THR A 207 4.88 4.25 -8.36
C THR A 207 3.38 4.20 -8.08
N ASP A 208 2.95 3.32 -7.16
CA ASP A 208 1.55 2.90 -7.02
C ASP A 208 0.89 2.52 -8.35
N ALA A 209 1.71 1.96 -9.25
CA ALA A 209 1.30 1.68 -10.59
C ALA A 209 0.24 0.56 -10.67
N THR A 210 -0.65 0.68 -11.64
CA THR A 210 -1.64 -0.31 -12.04
C THR A 210 -1.28 -0.90 -13.41
N ALA A 211 -2.09 -1.83 -13.92
CA ALA A 211 -1.87 -2.54 -15.19
C ALA A 211 -1.41 -1.70 -16.42
N PRO A 212 -1.75 -0.40 -16.57
CA PRO A 212 -1.27 0.40 -17.70
C PRO A 212 0.21 0.80 -17.66
N ALA A 213 0.88 0.73 -16.51
CA ALA A 213 2.28 1.12 -16.43
C ALA A 213 3.16 0.25 -17.33
N GLY A 214 4.02 0.91 -18.12
CA GLY A 214 4.89 0.23 -19.11
C GLY A 214 4.17 -0.27 -20.38
N ARG A 215 2.89 0.08 -20.59
CA ARG A 215 2.14 -0.22 -21.82
C ARG A 215 1.65 1.06 -22.49
N ILE A 216 1.64 1.08 -23.82
CA ILE A 216 0.84 2.06 -24.58
C ILE A 216 -0.58 1.51 -24.63
N LEU A 217 -1.44 1.95 -23.72
CA LEU A 217 -2.88 1.65 -23.75
C LEU A 217 -3.67 2.91 -24.06
N THR A 218 -4.66 2.79 -24.94
CA THR A 218 -5.64 3.85 -25.22
C THR A 218 -6.76 3.89 -24.17
N SER A 219 -6.95 2.81 -23.41
CA SER A 219 -7.86 2.72 -22.26
C SER A 219 -7.50 1.52 -21.35
N SER A 220 -7.88 1.60 -20.08
CA SER A 220 -7.76 0.48 -19.14
C SER A 220 -8.95 0.41 -18.17
N PHE A 221 -9.22 -0.79 -17.67
CA PHE A 221 -10.32 -1.09 -16.75
C PHE A 221 -9.73 -1.50 -15.40
N LEU A 222 -10.09 -0.75 -14.36
CA LEU A 222 -10.04 -1.21 -12.97
C LEU A 222 -11.48 -1.60 -12.57
N PRO A 223 -11.70 -2.51 -11.61
CA PRO A 223 -13.04 -3.02 -11.30
C PRO A 223 -14.06 -1.89 -11.06
N GLY A 224 -15.01 -1.76 -11.99
CA GLY A 224 -16.11 -0.79 -11.97
C GLY A 224 -15.82 0.61 -12.52
N LYS A 225 -14.63 0.92 -13.04
CA LYS A 225 -14.31 2.25 -13.59
C LYS A 225 -13.38 2.19 -14.82
N GLN A 226 -13.76 2.91 -15.87
CA GLN A 226 -12.94 3.14 -17.06
C GLN A 226 -11.99 4.32 -16.80
N TYR A 227 -10.69 4.12 -17.05
CA TYR A 227 -9.67 5.17 -16.95
C TYR A 227 -9.05 5.42 -18.33
N THR A 228 -8.95 6.70 -18.69
CA THR A 228 -8.18 7.16 -19.85
C THR A 228 -6.77 7.48 -19.38
N THR A 229 -5.78 6.72 -19.82
CA THR A 229 -4.37 6.96 -19.49
C THR A 229 -3.78 7.99 -20.45
N ALA A 230 -3.34 9.13 -19.93
CA ALA A 230 -2.41 10.00 -20.65
C ALA A 230 -1.00 9.38 -20.54
N MET A 231 -0.26 9.34 -21.65
CA MET A 231 1.10 8.79 -21.72
C MET A 231 1.98 9.37 -20.60
N GLY A 232 2.66 8.51 -19.83
CA GLY A 232 3.83 8.96 -19.06
C GLY A 232 4.16 8.28 -17.74
N CYS A 233 3.30 7.45 -17.13
CA CYS A 233 3.62 6.88 -15.82
C CYS A 233 4.48 5.62 -15.96
N ALA A 234 5.79 5.81 -15.78
CA ALA A 234 6.78 4.77 -15.48
C ALA A 234 6.92 4.59 -13.96
#